data_AF-C9JPU8-F1
#
_entry.id   AF-C9JPU8-F1
#
_cell.length_a   1.000
_cell.length_b   1.000
_cell.length_c   1.000
_cell.angle_alpha   90.00
_cell.angle_beta   90.00
_cell.angle_gamma   90.00
#
_symmetry.space_group_name_H-M   'P 1'
#
loop_
_entity.id
_entity.type
_entity.pdbx_description
1 polymer ?
#
loop_
_entity_poly.entity_id
_entity_poly.type
_entity_poly.pdbx_seq_one_letter_code
_entity_poly.pdbx_strand_id
1 'polypeptide(L)'
;MGGCFSKPKPVELKIEVVLPEKERGKEELSASGKGSPRAYQGNGTARHFHTEERLSTPHPYPSPQDCVEAAVCHVKDLENGQMREVELGWGKVLLVKDNGEFHALGHKCPHYGAPLVKGVLSRGRVRCP
;
A
#
# COMPACT_ATOMS: atom_id res chain seq x y z
N MET A 1 -9.83 -17.43 -49.31
CA MET A 1 -9.05 -17.81 -48.11
C MET A 1 -9.11 -16.65 -47.12
N GLY A 2 -10.13 -16.60 -46.27
CA GLY A 2 -10.26 -15.58 -45.23
C GLY A 2 -9.67 -16.12 -43.94
N GLY A 3 -8.45 -15.72 -43.59
CA GLY A 3 -7.83 -16.09 -42.32
C GLY A 3 -8.51 -15.33 -41.18
N CYS A 4 -9.17 -16.05 -40.30
CA CYS A 4 -9.65 -15.52 -39.02
C CYS A 4 -8.42 -15.14 -38.17
N PHE A 5 -7.98 -13.89 -38.25
CA PHE A 5 -6.96 -13.36 -37.35
C PHE A 5 -7.59 -13.21 -35.96
N SER A 6 -7.46 -14.25 -35.14
CA SER A 6 -7.71 -14.18 -33.71
C SER A 6 -6.84 -13.07 -33.14
N LYS A 7 -7.44 -11.92 -32.80
CA LYS A 7 -6.74 -10.83 -32.14
C LYS A 7 -6.06 -11.38 -30.89
N PRO A 8 -4.75 -11.13 -30.68
CA PRO A 8 -4.07 -11.64 -29.50
C PRO A 8 -4.77 -11.09 -28.25
N LYS A 9 -5.09 -11.97 -27.29
CA LYS A 9 -5.65 -11.55 -25.99
C LYS A 9 -4.64 -10.59 -25.34
N PRO A 10 -5.07 -9.41 -24.84
CA PRO A 10 -4.17 -8.50 -24.15
C PRO A 10 -3.58 -9.20 -22.92
N VAL A 11 -2.28 -9.05 -22.72
CA VAL A 11 -1.59 -9.61 -21.55
C VAL A 11 -1.47 -8.50 -20.53
N GLU A 12 -2.33 -8.56 -19.52
CA GLU A 12 -2.45 -7.56 -18.45
C GLU A 12 -1.60 -7.95 -17.23
N LEU A 13 -1.04 -6.94 -16.56
CA LEU A 13 -0.30 -7.12 -15.30
C LEU A 13 -1.27 -7.07 -14.12
N LYS A 14 -1.46 -8.23 -13.48
CA LYS A 14 -2.21 -8.36 -12.23
C LYS A 14 -1.26 -8.24 -11.05
N ILE A 15 -1.55 -7.33 -10.13
CA ILE A 15 -0.74 -7.09 -8.95
C ILE A 15 -1.62 -7.23 -7.73
N GLU A 16 -1.18 -8.02 -6.75
CA GLU A 16 -1.77 -8.09 -5.42
C GLU A 16 -0.93 -7.24 -4.47
N VAL A 17 -1.56 -6.32 -3.74
CA VAL A 17 -0.91 -5.55 -2.67
C VAL A 17 -1.77 -5.53 -1.42
N VAL A 18 -1.11 -5.60 -0.27
CA VAL A 18 -1.72 -5.31 1.03
C VAL A 18 -1.74 -3.80 1.20
N LEU A 19 -2.93 -3.21 1.24
CA LEU A 19 -3.06 -1.77 1.46
C LEU A 19 -2.83 -1.46 2.96
N PRO A 20 -1.94 -0.52 3.32
CA PRO A 20 -1.82 -0.11 4.71
C PRO A 20 -3.12 0.57 5.16
N GLU A 21 -3.63 0.22 6.33
CA GLU A 21 -4.91 0.69 6.90
C GLU A 21 -5.04 2.24 7.02
N LYS A 22 -3.94 2.97 6.82
CA LYS A 22 -3.79 4.36 7.22
C LYS A 22 -4.04 5.36 6.08
N GLU A 23 -5.27 5.39 5.54
CA GLU A 23 -5.82 6.59 4.87
C GLU A 23 -7.31 6.85 5.19
N ARG A 24 -7.87 6.28 6.27
CA ARG A 24 -9.16 6.70 6.86
C ARG A 24 -8.95 7.76 7.94
N GLY A 25 -8.57 8.97 7.56
CA GLY A 25 -8.29 10.02 8.54
C GLY A 25 -8.39 11.42 7.97
N LYS A 26 -9.60 11.83 7.59
CA LYS A 26 -9.91 13.26 7.47
C LYS A 26 -11.37 13.52 7.84
N GLU A 27 -11.65 13.48 9.14
CA GLU A 27 -12.66 14.37 9.70
C GLU A 27 -12.11 15.00 10.99
N GLU A 28 -12.24 16.32 11.01
CA GLU A 28 -11.81 17.30 11.98
C GLU A 28 -12.27 16.99 13.40
N LEU A 29 -11.33 16.91 14.34
CA LEU A 29 -11.64 17.08 15.77
C LEU A 29 -10.57 17.98 16.38
N SER A 30 -10.88 19.27 16.43
CA SER A 30 -10.14 20.26 17.20
C SER A 30 -10.02 19.79 18.65
N ALA A 31 -8.82 19.81 19.21
CA ALA A 31 -8.62 19.60 20.63
C ALA A 31 -7.77 20.74 21.19
N SER A 32 -8.43 21.64 21.92
CA SER A 32 -7.78 22.63 22.77
C SER A 32 -6.92 21.91 23.81
N GLY A 33 -5.60 22.08 23.70
CA GLY A 33 -4.64 21.49 24.62
C GLY A 33 -4.64 22.19 25.98
N LYS A 34 -4.90 21.43 27.04
CA LYS A 34 -4.47 21.76 28.40
C LYS A 34 -3.88 20.53 29.10
N GLY A 35 -2.62 20.67 29.51
CA GLY A 35 -2.12 20.21 30.82
C GLY A 35 -1.68 18.75 30.97
N SER A 36 -0.35 18.57 31.10
CA SER A 36 0.45 17.40 31.54
C SER A 36 0.15 16.92 32.99
N PRO A 37 0.98 16.06 33.65
CA PRO A 37 1.67 14.81 33.28
C PRO A 37 1.41 13.65 34.31
N ARG A 38 2.00 12.47 34.02
CA ARG A 38 2.15 11.24 34.85
C ARG A 38 1.77 11.30 36.35
N ALA A 39 0.97 10.32 36.77
CA ALA A 39 1.13 9.65 38.05
C ALA A 39 1.09 8.13 37.84
N TYR A 40 2.19 7.45 38.20
CA TYR A 40 2.21 6.00 38.43
C TYR A 40 1.77 5.78 39.89
N GLN A 41 0.87 4.82 40.11
CA GLN A 41 0.51 4.13 41.36
C GLN A 41 -0.86 3.48 41.10
N GLY A 42 -1.17 2.20 41.30
CA GLY A 42 -0.47 1.03 41.81
C GLY A 42 -1.54 -0.09 42.01
N ASN A 43 -1.06 -1.27 42.41
CA ASN A 43 -1.76 -2.26 43.26
C ASN A 43 -2.89 -3.10 42.60
N GLY A 44 -2.58 -4.37 42.37
CA GLY A 44 -3.47 -5.35 41.73
C GLY A 44 -4.73 -5.69 42.53
N THR A 45 -5.84 -5.79 41.79
CA THR A 45 -6.96 -6.68 42.08
C THR A 45 -7.36 -7.32 40.75
N ALA A 46 -7.47 -8.65 40.72
CA ALA A 46 -7.92 -9.37 39.53
C ALA A 46 -9.38 -8.99 39.27
N ARG A 47 -9.60 -8.08 38.32
CA ARG A 47 -10.95 -7.72 37.91
C ARG A 47 -11.51 -8.87 37.10
N HIS A 48 -12.63 -9.41 37.59
CA HIS A 48 -13.55 -10.23 36.83
C HIS A 48 -13.75 -9.60 35.45
N PHE A 49 -13.37 -10.32 34.39
CA PHE A 49 -13.66 -9.89 33.03
C PHE A 49 -15.16 -10.04 32.81
N HIS A 50 -15.84 -8.89 32.73
CA HIS A 50 -17.19 -8.79 32.22
C HIS A 50 -17.16 -9.17 30.73
N THR A 51 -17.91 -10.21 30.37
CA THR A 51 -17.91 -10.90 29.06
C THR A 51 -18.44 -10.04 27.89
N GLU A 52 -18.75 -8.75 28.07
CA GLU A 52 -19.51 -7.97 27.08
C GLU A 52 -18.88 -6.63 26.69
N GLU A 53 -17.56 -6.59 26.44
CA GLU A 53 -16.95 -5.48 25.69
C GLU A 53 -15.86 -5.98 24.74
N ARG A 54 -16.25 -6.88 23.82
CA ARG A 54 -15.39 -7.26 22.68
C ARG A 54 -15.49 -6.16 21.61
N LEU A 55 -14.99 -4.97 21.94
CA LEU A 55 -14.55 -4.02 20.94
C LEU A 55 -13.49 -4.71 20.08
N SER A 56 -13.73 -4.76 18.78
CA SER A 56 -12.85 -5.37 17.78
C SER A 56 -11.45 -4.81 17.91
N THR A 57 -10.57 -5.53 18.60
CA THR A 57 -9.14 -5.24 18.59
C THR A 57 -8.69 -5.37 17.14
N PRO A 58 -8.03 -4.35 16.54
CA PRO A 58 -7.48 -4.47 15.19
C PRO A 58 -6.59 -5.70 15.17
N HIS A 59 -6.89 -6.64 14.27
CA HIS A 59 -6.10 -7.85 14.17
C HIS A 59 -4.70 -7.45 13.69
N PRO A 60 -3.61 -7.70 14.45
CA PRO A 60 -2.27 -7.27 14.05
C PRO A 60 -1.72 -8.01 12.82
N TYR A 61 -2.48 -8.97 12.27
CA TYR A 61 -2.12 -9.72 11.08
C TYR A 61 -3.05 -9.33 9.91
N PRO A 62 -2.48 -9.03 8.73
CA PRO A 62 -3.28 -8.76 7.54
C PRO A 62 -4.11 -10.00 7.22
N SER A 63 -5.42 -9.81 7.15
CA SER A 63 -6.35 -10.82 6.71
C SER A 63 -6.43 -10.83 5.18
N PRO A 64 -6.85 -11.93 4.53
CA PRO A 64 -7.07 -11.95 3.08
C PRO A 64 -8.06 -10.88 2.56
N GLN A 65 -8.82 -10.25 3.46
CA GLN A 65 -9.76 -9.17 3.18
C GLN A 65 -9.06 -7.83 2.95
N ASP A 66 -7.77 -7.73 3.31
CA ASP A 66 -6.94 -6.51 3.24
C ASP A 66 -6.07 -6.47 1.97
N CYS A 67 -6.19 -7.47 1.09
CA CYS A 67 -5.50 -7.56 -0.19
C CYS A 67 -6.39 -7.05 -1.32
N VAL A 68 -5.83 -6.25 -2.22
CA VAL A 68 -6.48 -5.85 -3.48
C VAL A 68 -5.67 -6.38 -4.65
N GLU A 69 -6.34 -7.07 -5.57
CA GLU A 69 -5.80 -7.51 -6.86
C GLU A 69 -6.47 -6.75 -8.01
N ALA A 70 -5.69 -6.13 -8.89
CA ALA A 70 -6.23 -5.54 -10.12
C ALA A 70 -5.25 -5.58 -11.29
N ALA A 71 -5.79 -5.54 -12.51
CA ALA A 71 -5.05 -5.30 -13.73
C ALA A 71 -4.74 -3.80 -13.86
N VAL A 72 -3.46 -3.41 -13.94
CA VAL A 72 -3.07 -1.98 -13.89
C VAL A 72 -2.52 -1.42 -15.20
N CYS A 73 -1.93 -2.25 -16.07
CA CYS A 73 -1.48 -1.87 -17.41
C CYS A 73 -1.13 -3.12 -18.25
N HIS A 74 -0.86 -2.92 -19.54
CA HIS A 74 -0.36 -4.00 -20.40
C HIS A 74 1.14 -4.20 -20.14
N VAL A 75 1.61 -5.45 -20.20
CA VAL A 75 3.05 -5.83 -20.05
C VAL A 75 3.99 -5.05 -21.00
N LYS A 76 3.46 -4.57 -22.13
CA LYS A 76 4.19 -3.85 -23.18
C LYS A 76 4.30 -2.35 -22.92
N ASP A 77 3.49 -1.83 -21.99
CA ASP A 77 3.47 -0.39 -21.68
C ASP A 77 4.57 0.01 -20.69
N LEU A 78 5.35 -0.95 -20.20
CA LEU A 78 6.50 -0.71 -19.32
C LEU A 78 7.73 -1.41 -19.88
N GLU A 79 8.73 -0.62 -20.27
CA GLU A 79 9.99 -1.10 -20.82
C GLU A 79 10.96 -1.48 -19.70
N ASN A 80 11.96 -2.29 -20.01
CA ASN A 80 12.97 -2.68 -19.03
C ASN A 80 13.80 -1.46 -18.60
N GLY A 81 13.99 -1.28 -17.30
CA GLY A 81 14.64 -0.10 -16.73
C GLY A 81 13.71 1.09 -16.51
N GLN A 82 12.39 0.91 -16.66
CA GLN A 82 11.41 1.98 -16.42
C GLN A 82 10.66 1.78 -15.09
N MET A 83 10.13 2.91 -14.62
CA MET A 83 9.21 2.99 -13.48
C MET A 83 7.94 3.70 -13.90
N ARG A 84 6.80 3.29 -13.34
CA ARG A 84 5.49 3.89 -13.60
C ARG A 84 4.66 3.92 -12.34
N GLU A 85 4.03 5.06 -12.07
CA GLU A 85 3.01 5.15 -11.03
C GLU A 85 1.68 4.63 -11.59
N VAL A 86 1.03 3.73 -10.85
CA VAL A 86 -0.27 3.14 -11.19
C VAL A 86 -1.22 3.26 -10.01
N GLU A 87 -2.52 3.33 -10.29
CA GLU A 87 -3.57 3.35 -9.28
C GLU A 87 -4.01 1.91 -8.96
N LEU A 88 -4.13 1.58 -7.67
CA LEU A 88 -4.53 0.26 -7.20
C LEU A 88 -5.36 0.39 -5.92
N GLY A 89 -6.64 0.02 -5.99
CA GLY A 89 -7.59 0.26 -4.89
C GLY A 89 -7.77 1.76 -4.63
N TRP A 90 -7.45 2.21 -3.41
CA TRP A 90 -7.57 3.62 -3.01
C TRP A 90 -6.24 4.38 -3.01
N GLY A 91 -5.16 3.69 -3.39
CA GLY A 91 -3.81 4.21 -3.31
C GLY A 91 -3.06 4.16 -4.65
N LYS A 92 -1.81 4.59 -4.59
CA LYS A 92 -0.89 4.55 -5.71
C LYS A 92 0.31 3.67 -5.39
N VAL A 93 0.76 2.96 -6.42
CA VAL A 93 1.88 2.01 -6.37
C VAL A 93 2.88 2.39 -7.46
N LEU A 94 4.16 2.26 -7.15
CA LEU A 94 5.22 2.35 -8.14
C LEU A 94 5.49 0.97 -8.71
N LEU A 95 5.15 0.77 -9.98
CA LEU A 95 5.52 -0.39 -10.77
C LEU A 95 6.90 -0.18 -11.39
N VAL A 96 7.78 -1.16 -11.22
CA VAL A 96 9.15 -1.14 -11.74
C VAL A 96 9.34 -2.37 -12.61
N LYS A 97 9.99 -2.21 -13.76
CA LYS A 97 10.47 -3.34 -14.55
C LYS A 97 11.99 -3.30 -14.63
N ASP A 98 12.65 -4.30 -14.05
CA ASP A 98 14.10 -4.40 -14.03
C ASP A 98 14.51 -5.82 -14.41
N ASN A 99 15.49 -5.95 -15.31
CA ASN A 99 15.95 -7.24 -15.86
C ASN A 99 14.83 -8.20 -16.33
N GLY A 100 13.71 -7.66 -16.83
CA GLY A 100 12.55 -8.44 -17.29
C GLY A 100 11.56 -8.84 -16.20
N GLU A 101 11.88 -8.55 -14.93
CA GLU A 101 11.03 -8.82 -13.77
C GLU A 101 10.22 -7.57 -13.39
N PHE A 102 9.03 -7.79 -12.83
CA PHE A 102 8.15 -6.72 -12.36
C PHE A 102 8.17 -6.65 -10.83
N HIS A 103 8.30 -5.45 -10.29
CA HIS A 103 8.29 -5.18 -8.87
C HIS A 103 7.29 -4.07 -8.54
N ALA A 104 6.64 -4.17 -7.38
CA ALA A 104 5.73 -3.16 -6.87
C ALA A 104 6.29 -2.57 -5.56
N LEU A 105 6.30 -1.25 -5.45
CA LEU A 105 6.79 -0.50 -4.30
C LEU A 105 5.78 0.60 -3.92
N GLY A 106 5.90 1.16 -2.72
CA GLY A 106 5.16 2.38 -2.37
C GLY A 106 5.54 3.53 -3.31
N HIS A 107 4.56 4.35 -3.74
CA HIS A 107 4.81 5.45 -4.67
C HIS A 107 5.59 6.63 -4.06
N LYS A 108 5.62 6.75 -2.73
CA LYS A 108 6.31 7.81 -1.98
C LYS A 108 7.55 7.29 -1.27
N CYS A 109 8.59 8.13 -1.23
CA CYS A 109 9.78 7.88 -0.43
C CYS A 109 9.39 7.88 1.06
N PRO A 110 9.78 6.85 1.84
CA PRO A 110 9.43 6.78 3.26
C PRO A 110 10.12 7.86 4.11
N HIS A 111 11.10 8.59 3.56
CA HIS A 111 11.83 9.63 4.28
C HIS A 111 11.01 10.94 4.40
N TYR A 112 10.77 11.63 3.28
CA TYR A 112 10.02 12.90 3.24
C TYR A 112 8.84 12.87 2.28
N GLY A 113 8.42 11.69 1.81
CA GLY A 113 7.22 11.56 0.97
C GLY A 113 7.40 11.97 -0.50
N ALA A 114 8.64 12.21 -0.96
CA ALA A 114 8.90 12.57 -2.34
C ALA A 114 8.44 11.47 -3.31
N PRO A 115 7.89 11.82 -4.49
CA PRO A 115 7.37 10.84 -5.44
C PRO A 115 8.51 10.04 -6.08
N LEU A 116 8.56 8.73 -5.84
CA LEU A 116 9.64 7.86 -6.33
C LEU A 116 9.63 7.70 -7.85
N VAL A 117 8.49 7.93 -8.51
CA VAL A 117 8.41 7.98 -9.98
C VAL A 117 9.27 9.11 -10.57
N LYS A 118 9.57 10.16 -9.81
CA LYS A 118 10.51 11.23 -10.22
C LYS A 118 11.97 10.91 -9.88
N GLY A 119 12.22 9.79 -9.20
CA GLY A 119 13.55 9.33 -8.85
C GLY A 119 14.29 8.66 -10.01
N VAL A 120 15.34 7.91 -9.69
CA VAL A 120 16.17 7.21 -10.68
C VAL A 120 16.23 5.72 -10.36
N LEU A 121 15.94 4.88 -11.35
CA LEU A 121 16.19 3.43 -11.27
C LEU A 121 17.61 3.14 -11.77
N SER A 122 18.43 2.51 -10.93
CA SER A 122 19.77 2.10 -11.32
C SER A 122 20.21 0.86 -10.55
N ARG A 123 20.70 -0.16 -11.27
CA ARG A 123 21.24 -1.41 -10.69
C ARG A 123 20.25 -2.08 -9.73
N GLY A 124 18.99 -2.21 -10.14
CA GLY A 124 17.93 -2.79 -9.31
C GLY A 124 17.55 -1.98 -8.07
N ARG A 125 17.92 -0.68 -8.00
CA ARG A 125 17.60 0.20 -6.87
C ARG A 125 16.93 1.49 -7.34
N VAL A 126 15.84 1.85 -6.67
CA VAL A 126 15.19 3.15 -6.81
C VAL A 126 15.87 4.16 -5.90
N ARG A 127 16.39 5.25 -6.47
CA ARG A 127 16.93 6.41 -5.74
C ARG A 127 15.84 7.46 -5.65
N CYS A 128 15.55 7.91 -4.42
CA CYS A 128 14.69 9.07 -4.18
C CYS A 128 15.20 10.29 -4.97
N PRO A 129 14.32 11.10 -5.58
CA PRO A 129 14.71 12.39 -6.14
C PRO A 129 15.29 13.34 -5.10
#